data_AF-A0A0D2T9S1-F1
#
_entry.id   AF-A0A0D2T9S1-F1
#
_cell.length_a   1.000
_cell.length_b   1.000
_cell.length_c   1.000
_cell.angle_alpha   90.00
_cell.angle_beta   90.00
_cell.angle_gamma   90.00
#
_symmetry.space_group_name_H-M   'P 1'
#
loop_
_entity.id
_entity.type
_entity.pdbx_description
1 polymer ?
#
loop_
_entity_poly.entity_id
_entity_poly.type
_entity_poly.pdbx_seq_one_letter_code
_entity_poly.pdbx_strand_id
1 'polypeptide(L)'
;MGEENKKIRKEEVIAKLKDDGDFDKLRLKIIRKLKDNVQLRNNIFLAVKQSAALNCLGSENMKVRELSDAIHDEVGNKVMGKISDSLWEIIRSE
;
A
#
# COMPACT_ATOMS: atom_id res chain seq x y z
N MET A 1 26.80 -34.28 -1.84
CA MET A 1 27.06 -33.25 -0.83
C MET A 1 25.70 -32.65 -0.49
N GLY A 2 25.21 -32.91 0.72
CA GLY A 2 23.85 -32.54 1.12
C GLY A 2 23.72 -31.02 1.21
N GLU A 3 22.61 -30.49 0.73
CA GLU A 3 22.17 -29.13 1.06
C GLU A 3 22.08 -29.04 2.59
N GLU A 4 23.08 -28.43 3.21
CA GLU A 4 22.97 -28.01 4.60
C GLU A 4 21.79 -27.04 4.67
N ASN A 5 20.74 -27.49 5.35
CA ASN A 5 19.57 -26.72 5.68
C ASN A 5 20.01 -25.60 6.63
N LYS A 6 20.57 -24.53 6.06
CA LYS A 6 21.16 -23.39 6.77
C LYS A 6 20.03 -22.72 7.55
N LYS A 7 19.99 -22.99 8.86
CA LYS A 7 18.96 -22.48 9.76
C LYS A 7 19.11 -20.95 9.82
N ILE A 8 18.30 -20.24 9.05
CA ILE A 8 18.30 -18.77 8.99
C ILE A 8 18.10 -18.23 10.41
N ARG A 9 19.06 -17.45 10.90
CA ARG A 9 18.99 -16.84 12.24
C ARG A 9 18.19 -15.54 12.18
N LYS A 10 17.48 -15.21 13.26
CA LYS A 10 16.66 -13.97 13.33
C LYS A 10 17.51 -12.73 13.08
N GLU A 11 18.73 -12.74 13.59
CA GLU A 11 19.72 -11.68 13.49
C GLU A 11 20.20 -11.50 12.05
N GLU A 12 20.27 -12.58 11.26
CA GLU A 12 20.64 -12.54 9.85
C GLU A 12 19.54 -11.91 9.00
N VAL A 13 18.27 -12.18 9.31
CA VAL A 13 17.11 -11.53 8.67
C VAL A 13 17.07 -10.04 9.01
N ILE A 14 17.28 -9.69 10.28
CA ILE A 14 17.31 -8.30 10.74
C ILE A 14 18.50 -7.53 10.15
N ALA A 15 19.68 -8.14 10.08
CA ALA A 15 20.87 -7.53 9.50
C ALA A 15 20.68 -7.25 8.00
N LYS A 16 20.12 -8.20 7.24
CA LYS A 16 19.76 -7.98 5.82
C LYS A 16 18.73 -6.87 5.64
N LEU A 17 17.73 -6.77 6.51
CA LEU A 17 16.73 -5.70 6.47
C LEU A 17 17.31 -4.33 6.84
N LYS A 18 18.36 -4.30 7.66
CA LYS A 18 19.03 -3.07 8.12
C LYS A 18 20.15 -2.61 7.20
N ASP A 19 20.61 -3.44 6.27
CA ASP A 19 21.55 -3.01 5.25
C ASP A 19 20.83 -1.99 4.36
N ASP A 20 21.15 -0.70 4.53
CA ASP A 20 20.44 0.44 3.93
C ASP A 20 20.28 0.28 2.40
N GLY A 21 21.17 -0.48 1.75
CA GLY A 21 21.08 -0.81 0.34
C GLY A 21 19.93 -1.73 -0.07
N ASP A 22 19.44 -2.62 0.79
CA ASP A 22 18.37 -3.58 0.45
C ASP A 22 16.99 -3.05 0.83
N PHE A 23 16.88 -2.35 1.96
CA PHE A 23 15.63 -1.67 2.32
C PHE A 23 15.28 -0.56 1.31
N ASP A 24 16.25 0.26 0.89
CA ASP A 24 15.99 1.30 -0.10
C ASP A 24 15.66 0.74 -1.47
N LYS A 25 16.33 -0.35 -1.90
CA LYS A 25 15.97 -1.07 -3.14
C LYS A 25 14.56 -1.62 -3.05
N LEU A 26 14.19 -2.25 -1.93
CA LEU A 26 12.85 -2.80 -1.72
C LEU A 26 11.81 -1.68 -1.72
N ARG A 27 12.05 -0.58 -1.01
CA ARG A 27 11.21 0.62 -0.99
C ARG A 27 11.00 1.18 -2.39
N LEU A 28 12.07 1.37 -3.16
CA LEU A 28 11.99 1.87 -4.54
C LEU A 28 11.20 0.92 -5.44
N LYS A 29 11.40 -0.39 -5.29
CA LYS A 29 10.68 -1.42 -6.06
C LYS A 29 9.20 -1.44 -5.72
N ILE A 30 8.86 -1.38 -4.43
CA ILE A 30 7.48 -1.26 -3.94
C ILE A 30 6.81 -0.02 -4.55
N ILE A 31 7.46 1.15 -4.45
CA ILE A 31 6.92 2.40 -5.00
C ILE A 31 6.67 2.28 -6.51
N ARG A 32 7.60 1.71 -7.27
CA ARG A 32 7.43 1.50 -8.73
C ARG A 32 6.27 0.55 -9.02
N LYS A 33 6.27 -0.66 -8.44
CA LYS A 33 5.21 -1.64 -8.68
C LYS A 33 3.82 -1.15 -8.26
N LEU A 34 3.70 -0.43 -7.14
CA LEU A 34 2.43 0.18 -6.73
C LEU A 34 1.97 1.27 -7.70
N LYS A 35 2.88 2.12 -8.19
CA LYS A 35 2.57 3.16 -9.20
C LYS A 35 2.12 2.56 -10.53
N ASP A 36 2.76 1.48 -10.95
CA ASP A 36 2.48 0.78 -12.21
C ASP A 36 1.23 -0.09 -12.13
N ASN A 37 0.72 -0.36 -10.92
CA ASN A 37 -0.51 -1.13 -10.71
C ASN A 37 -1.76 -0.32 -11.08
N VAL A 38 -2.08 -0.32 -12.37
CA VAL A 38 -3.26 0.35 -12.94
C VAL A 38 -4.56 -0.16 -12.32
N GLN A 39 -4.65 -1.45 -12.00
CA GLN A 39 -5.85 -2.04 -11.41
C GLN A 39 -6.08 -1.51 -9.99
N LEU A 40 -5.03 -1.45 -9.15
CA LEU A 40 -5.11 -0.85 -7.82
C LEU A 40 -5.50 0.62 -7.91
N ARG A 41 -4.89 1.40 -8.81
CA ARG A 41 -5.24 2.82 -9.03
C ARG A 41 -6.72 2.98 -9.40
N ASN A 42 -7.21 2.17 -10.35
CA ASN A 42 -8.61 2.22 -10.77
C ASN A 42 -9.56 1.82 -9.63
N ASN A 43 -9.19 0.81 -8.84
CA ASN A 43 -9.96 0.40 -7.67
C ASN A 43 -10.08 1.50 -6.61
N ILE A 44 -8.99 2.23 -6.35
CA ILE A 44 -8.98 3.37 -5.42
C ILE A 44 -9.84 4.50 -5.99
N PHE A 45 -9.65 4.84 -7.26
CA PHE A 45 -10.43 5.88 -7.93
C PHE A 45 -11.93 5.59 -7.89
N LEU A 46 -12.34 4.36 -8.19
CA LEU A 46 -13.74 3.94 -8.13
C LEU A 46 -14.29 4.00 -6.71
N ALA A 47 -13.51 3.59 -5.70
CA ALA A 47 -13.94 3.66 -4.30
C ALA A 47 -14.21 5.11 -3.87
N VAL A 48 -13.31 6.04 -4.21
CA VAL A 48 -13.49 7.48 -3.93
C VAL A 48 -14.68 8.03 -4.72
N LYS A 49 -14.81 7.70 -6.00
CA LYS A 49 -15.93 8.16 -6.84
C LYS A 49 -17.29 7.71 -6.31
N GLN A 50 -17.36 6.53 -5.69
CA GLN A 50 -18.58 5.96 -5.11
C GLN A 50 -18.81 6.37 -3.65
N SER A 51 -17.91 7.17 -3.04
CA SER A 51 -18.04 7.62 -1.65
C SER A 51 -19.34 8.38 -1.44
N ALA A 52 -20.07 8.02 -0.39
CA ALA A 52 -21.26 8.74 0.04
C ALA A 52 -20.91 10.17 0.50
N ALA A 53 -19.75 10.37 1.14
CA ALA A 53 -19.26 11.69 1.52
C ALA A 53 -19.02 12.59 0.30
N LEU A 54 -18.50 12.03 -0.81
CA LEU A 54 -18.33 12.77 -2.06
C LEU A 54 -19.67 13.10 -2.74
N ASN A 55 -20.60 12.15 -2.74
CA ASN A 55 -21.87 12.24 -3.46
C ASN A 55 -23.04 12.81 -2.63
N CYS A 56 -22.78 13.30 -1.40
CA CYS A 56 -23.82 13.88 -0.57
C CYS A 56 -24.24 15.27 -1.09
N LEU A 57 -25.50 15.63 -0.87
CA LEU A 57 -26.00 16.97 -1.20
C LEU A 57 -25.28 18.01 -0.34
N GLY A 58 -24.68 19.02 -0.96
CA GLY A 58 -23.92 20.07 -0.28
C GLY A 58 -22.42 19.81 -0.16
N SER A 59 -21.90 18.69 -0.69
CA SER A 59 -20.46 18.43 -0.75
C SER A 59 -19.71 19.51 -1.54
N GLU A 60 -20.37 20.16 -2.50
CA GLU A 60 -19.85 21.29 -3.26
C GLU A 60 -19.58 22.54 -2.43
N ASN A 61 -20.21 22.65 -1.25
CA ASN A 61 -20.02 23.78 -0.33
C ASN A 61 -19.03 23.47 0.80
N MET A 62 -18.56 22.22 0.91
CA MET A 62 -17.59 21.81 1.91
C MET A 62 -16.18 22.30 1.55
N LYS A 63 -15.34 22.53 2.57
CA LYS A 63 -13.92 22.77 2.32
C LYS A 63 -13.25 21.49 1.85
N VAL A 64 -12.28 21.63 0.95
CA VAL A 64 -11.51 20.50 0.39
C VAL A 64 -10.95 19.57 1.48
N ARG A 65 -10.44 20.13 2.58
CA ARG A 65 -9.91 19.32 3.70
C ARG A 65 -11.02 18.51 4.39
N GLU A 66 -12.13 19.14 4.73
CA GLU A 66 -13.26 18.48 5.40
C GLU A 66 -13.84 17.36 4.53
N LEU A 67 -13.99 17.61 3.22
CA LEU A 67 -14.44 16.59 2.27
C LEU A 67 -13.42 15.45 2.14
N SER A 68 -12.13 15.77 2.08
CA SER A 68 -11.07 14.76 2.02
C SER A 68 -11.04 13.88 3.27
N ASP A 69 -11.19 14.49 4.46
CA ASP A 69 -11.20 13.77 5.74
C ASP A 69 -12.44 12.85 5.81
N ALA A 70 -13.62 13.34 5.41
CA ALA A 70 -14.85 12.54 5.38
C ALA A 70 -14.75 11.35 4.40
N ILE A 71 -14.17 11.56 3.20
CA ILE A 71 -13.90 10.48 2.25
C ILE A 71 -12.90 9.48 2.85
N HIS A 72 -11.84 9.97 3.50
CA HIS A 72 -10.84 9.11 4.13
C HIS A 72 -11.46 8.25 5.25
N ASP A 73 -12.31 8.81 6.10
CA ASP A 73 -12.96 8.06 7.17
C ASP A 73 -13.92 6.99 6.63
N GLU A 74 -14.60 7.27 5.51
CA GLU A 74 -15.52 6.32 4.86
C GLU A 74 -14.78 5.20 4.13
N VAL A 75 -13.88 5.55 3.21
CA VAL A 75 -13.28 4.59 2.26
C VAL A 75 -11.83 4.23 2.57
N GLY A 76 -11.19 4.96 3.48
CA GLY A 76 -9.77 4.82 3.80
C GLY A 76 -9.40 3.42 4.24
N ASN A 77 -10.16 2.81 5.16
CA ASN A 77 -9.90 1.44 5.62
C ASN A 77 -9.95 0.42 4.47
N LYS A 78 -10.94 0.53 3.58
CA LYS A 78 -11.10 -0.37 2.42
C LYS A 78 -9.96 -0.19 1.41
N VAL A 79 -9.57 1.05 1.14
CA VAL A 79 -8.44 1.37 0.25
C VAL A 79 -7.14 0.89 0.85
N MET A 80 -6.92 1.12 2.15
CA MET A 80 -5.71 0.76 2.87
C MET A 80 -5.51 -0.76 2.91
N GLY A 81 -6.59 -1.53 3.07
CA GLY A 81 -6.55 -2.99 2.93
C GLY A 81 -5.99 -3.44 1.57
N LYS A 82 -6.53 -2.91 0.47
CA LYS A 82 -6.05 -3.25 -0.90
C LYS A 82 -4.60 -2.85 -1.16
N ILE A 83 -4.17 -1.70 -0.61
CA ILE A 83 -2.77 -1.25 -0.70
C ILE A 83 -1.87 -2.21 0.07
N SER A 84 -2.27 -2.60 1.29
CA SER A 84 -1.56 -3.57 2.13
C SER A 84 -1.42 -4.92 1.42
N ASP A 85 -2.49 -5.44 0.84
CA ASP A 85 -2.46 -6.71 0.10
C ASP A 85 -1.48 -6.64 -1.08
N SER A 86 -1.57 -5.57 -1.88
CA SER A 86 -0.68 -5.33 -3.02
C SER A 86 0.79 -5.19 -2.59
N LEU A 87 1.03 -4.53 -1.46
CA LEU A 87 2.36 -4.39 -0.86
C LEU A 87 2.92 -5.75 -0.47
N TRP A 88 2.14 -6.60 0.22
CA TRP A 88 2.57 -7.93 0.62
C TRP A 88 2.78 -8.88 -0.56
N GLU A 89 2.00 -8.76 -1.63
CA GLU A 89 2.26 -9.49 -2.87
C GLU A 89 3.61 -9.11 -3.48
N ILE A 90 3.98 -7.83 -3.46
CA ILE A 90 5.29 -7.37 -3.93
C ILE A 90 6.41 -7.97 -3.09
N ILE A 91 6.29 -7.90 -1.76
CA ILE A 91 7.31 -8.41 -0.83
C ILE A 91 7.47 -9.93 -0.95
N ARG A 92 6.37 -10.68 -1.08
CA ARG A 92 6.39 -12.16 -1.21
C ARG A 92 6.86 -12.65 -2.57
N SER A 93 6.88 -11.79 -3.58
CA SER A 93 7.36 -12.11 -4.93
C SER A 93 8.87 -11.89 -5.08
N GLU A 94 9.56 -11.48 -4.02
CA GLU A 94 11.03 -11.46 -3.90
C GLU A 94 11.54 -12.77 -3.30
#